data_AF-A0A069CWF4-F1
#
_entry.id   AF-A0A069CWF4-F1
#
_cell.length_a   1.000
_cell.length_b   1.000
_cell.length_c   1.000
_cell.angle_alpha   90.00
_cell.angle_beta   90.00
_cell.angle_gamma   90.00
#
_symmetry.space_group_name_H-M   'P 1'
#
loop_
_entity.id
_entity.type
_entity.pdbx_description
1 polymer ?
#
loop_
_entity_poly.entity_id
_entity_poly.type
_entity_poly.pdbx_seq_one_letter_code
_entity_poly.pdbx_strand_id
1 'polypeptide(L)'
;MTRTLYDDFAKEPIAKMSQSISNMTFAYNETKVPAKHYKAMLGKQIEEVMETATSVKLVEVIYNTLTSLKKESPRLFFQALLLLDLGIKPNSLTAEQYQALTVTSDMYEANKLPKVLDRDILSWFNDTMKHGLA
;
A
#
# COMPACT_ATOMS: atom_id res chain seq x y z
N MET A 1 40.88 -5.52 -7.42
CA MET A 1 39.48 -5.86 -7.08
C MET A 1 39.09 -7.08 -7.88
N THR A 2 38.49 -8.08 -7.25
CA THR A 2 38.04 -9.31 -7.91
C THR A 2 36.73 -9.03 -8.65
N ARG A 3 36.68 -9.37 -9.94
CA ARG A 3 35.50 -9.17 -10.80
C ARG A 3 34.33 -10.00 -10.26
N THR A 4 33.16 -9.40 -10.14
CA THR A 4 31.94 -10.05 -9.65
C THR A 4 30.97 -10.34 -10.79
N LEU A 5 30.03 -11.27 -10.56
CA LEU A 5 28.91 -11.52 -11.50
C LEU A 5 28.08 -10.25 -11.76
N TYR A 6 27.99 -9.36 -10.78
CA TYR A 6 27.30 -8.07 -10.92
C TYR A 6 27.99 -7.16 -11.95
N ASP A 7 29.32 -7.08 -11.92
CA ASP A 7 30.09 -6.22 -12.84
C ASP A 7 29.91 -6.59 -14.31
N ASP A 8 29.65 -7.87 -14.57
CA ASP A 8 29.39 -8.41 -15.90
C ASP A 8 27.93 -8.21 -16.31
N PHE A 9 27.02 -8.54 -15.40
CA PHE A 9 25.58 -8.36 -15.62
C PHE A 9 25.24 -6.90 -15.94
N ALA A 10 25.79 -5.93 -15.21
CA ALA A 10 25.52 -4.50 -15.39
C ALA A 10 25.90 -3.95 -16.78
N LYS A 11 26.78 -4.65 -17.52
CA LYS A 11 27.23 -4.26 -18.87
C LYS A 11 26.48 -4.97 -19.99
N GLU A 12 25.59 -5.90 -19.66
CA GLU A 12 24.83 -6.64 -20.66
C GLU A 12 23.75 -5.77 -21.33
N PRO A 13 23.47 -5.97 -22.63
CA PRO A 13 22.27 -5.42 -23.25
C PRO A 13 21.01 -5.96 -22.57
N ILE A 14 19.92 -5.16 -22.55
CA ILE A 14 18.66 -5.51 -21.88
C ILE A 14 18.16 -6.93 -22.23
N ALA A 15 18.29 -7.35 -23.49
CA ALA A 15 17.86 -8.70 -23.90
C ALA A 15 18.66 -9.82 -23.21
N LYS A 16 19.97 -9.64 -23.03
CA LYS A 16 20.84 -10.59 -22.31
C LYS A 16 20.58 -10.54 -20.81
N MET A 17 20.48 -9.34 -20.22
CA MET A 17 20.08 -9.17 -18.82
C MET A 17 18.77 -9.89 -18.51
N SER A 18 17.76 -9.73 -19.38
CA SER A 18 16.44 -10.35 -19.22
C SER A 18 16.50 -11.88 -19.23
N GLN A 19 17.34 -12.44 -20.09
CA GLN A 19 17.55 -13.89 -20.14
C GLN A 19 18.33 -14.38 -18.92
N SER A 20 19.35 -13.64 -18.48
CA SER A 20 20.11 -13.93 -17.26
C SER A 20 19.21 -13.93 -16.02
N ILE A 21 18.27 -12.97 -15.90
CA ILE A 21 17.28 -12.96 -14.80
C ILE A 21 16.32 -14.16 -14.91
N SER A 22 15.85 -14.50 -16.11
CA SER A 22 15.00 -15.68 -16.32
C SER A 22 15.71 -16.96 -15.88
N ASN A 23 17.00 -17.11 -16.20
CA ASN A 23 17.81 -18.25 -15.77
C ASN A 23 18.02 -18.28 -14.25
N MET A 24 18.31 -17.13 -13.62
CA MET A 24 18.43 -17.03 -12.16
C MET A 24 17.10 -17.37 -11.47
N THR A 25 15.97 -16.97 -12.05
CA THR A 25 14.64 -17.28 -11.53
C THR A 25 14.33 -18.77 -11.64
N PHE A 26 14.72 -19.41 -12.74
CA PHE A 26 14.62 -20.86 -12.88
C PHE A 26 15.51 -21.57 -11.85
N ALA A 27 16.69 -21.06 -11.54
CA ALA A 27 17.56 -21.65 -10.50
C ALA A 27 16.96 -21.58 -9.09
N TYR A 28 16.03 -20.66 -8.82
CA TYR A 28 15.43 -20.48 -7.50
C TYR A 28 14.42 -21.58 -7.12
N ASN A 29 13.73 -22.22 -8.09
CA ASN A 29 12.79 -23.35 -7.86
C ASN A 29 12.19 -23.89 -9.17
N GLU A 30 12.97 -23.94 -10.25
CA GLU A 30 12.48 -24.25 -11.60
C GLU A 30 11.36 -23.32 -12.10
N THR A 31 11.20 -22.15 -11.47
CA THR A 31 10.18 -21.16 -11.81
C THR A 31 10.45 -20.60 -13.21
N LYS A 32 9.52 -20.85 -14.14
CA LYS A 32 9.63 -20.39 -15.52
C LYS A 32 8.94 -19.05 -15.70
N VAL A 33 9.74 -17.98 -15.67
CA VAL A 33 9.30 -16.64 -16.09
C VAL A 33 9.98 -16.29 -17.42
N PRO A 34 9.23 -16.03 -18.51
CA PRO A 34 9.82 -15.73 -19.81
C PRO A 34 10.69 -14.47 -19.80
N ALA A 35 11.84 -14.49 -20.49
CA ALA A 35 12.72 -13.31 -20.62
C ALA A 35 11.99 -12.06 -21.14
N LYS A 36 10.94 -12.22 -21.95
CA LYS A 36 10.10 -11.09 -22.42
C LYS A 36 9.50 -10.27 -21.27
N HIS A 37 9.14 -10.92 -20.16
CA HIS A 37 8.60 -10.24 -18.97
C HIS A 37 9.65 -9.30 -18.35
N TYR A 38 10.86 -9.80 -18.11
CA TYR A 38 11.96 -8.98 -17.59
C TYR A 38 12.38 -7.88 -18.57
N LYS A 39 12.35 -8.16 -19.87
CA LYS A 39 12.64 -7.15 -20.91
C LYS A 39 11.66 -5.99 -20.85
N ALA A 40 10.37 -6.27 -20.64
CA ALA A 40 9.36 -5.23 -20.48
C ALA A 40 9.61 -4.40 -19.20
N MET A 41 9.98 -5.04 -18.09
CA MET A 41 10.27 -4.34 -16.83
C MET A 41 11.52 -3.46 -16.91
N LEU A 42 12.63 -3.99 -17.45
CA LEU A 42 13.89 -3.26 -17.63
C LEU A 42 13.78 -2.16 -18.68
N GLY A 43 12.82 -2.29 -19.61
CA GLY A 43 12.54 -1.31 -20.65
C GLY A 43 11.51 -0.24 -20.25
N LYS A 44 10.95 -0.30 -19.03
CA LYS A 44 10.04 0.75 -18.55
C LYS A 44 10.75 2.10 -18.53
N GLN A 45 10.07 3.12 -19.03
CA GLN A 45 10.60 4.47 -19.03
C GLN A 45 10.62 5.01 -17.59
N ILE A 46 11.61 5.87 -17.30
CA ILE A 46 11.79 6.47 -15.98
C ILE A 46 10.53 7.23 -15.55
N GLU A 47 9.80 7.85 -16.47
CA GLU A 47 8.56 8.59 -16.19
C GLU A 47 7.46 7.72 -15.56
N GLU A 48 7.25 6.49 -16.04
CA GLU A 48 6.26 5.55 -15.45
C GLU A 48 6.65 5.12 -14.03
N VAL A 49 7.96 4.97 -13.78
CA VAL A 49 8.50 4.67 -12.46
C VAL A 49 8.35 5.89 -11.53
N MET A 50 8.50 7.10 -12.06
CA MET A 50 8.32 8.35 -11.32
C MET A 50 6.85 8.61 -10.97
N GLU A 51 5.89 8.26 -11.83
CA GLU A 51 4.45 8.37 -11.53
C GLU A 51 4.06 7.46 -10.35
N THR A 52 4.55 6.22 -10.36
CA THR A 52 4.37 5.27 -9.24
C THR A 52 5.01 5.82 -7.96
N ALA A 53 6.25 6.34 -8.05
CA ALA A 53 6.94 6.93 -6.91
C ALA A 53 6.24 8.19 -6.37
N THR A 54 5.57 8.97 -7.23
CA THR A 54 4.83 10.17 -6.85
C THR A 54 3.55 9.81 -6.10
N SER A 55 2.82 8.81 -6.59
CA SER A 55 1.61 8.30 -5.92
C SER A 55 1.92 7.77 -4.51
N VAL A 56 3.02 7.03 -4.34
CA VAL A 56 3.46 6.54 -3.02
C VAL A 56 3.83 7.69 -2.08
N LYS A 57 4.51 8.73 -2.58
CA LYS A 57 4.82 9.92 -1.77
C LYS A 57 3.56 10.65 -1.30
N LEU A 58 2.53 10.74 -2.14
CA LEU A 58 1.25 11.33 -1.74
C LEU A 58 0.57 10.50 -0.63
N VAL A 59 0.59 9.17 -0.76
CA VAL A 59 0.10 8.27 0.30
C VAL A 59 0.88 8.46 1.59
N GLU A 60 2.21 8.60 1.53
CA GLU A 60 3.05 8.87 2.70
C GLU A 60 2.68 10.18 3.39
N VAL A 61 2.47 11.26 2.63
CA VAL A 61 2.03 12.56 3.17
C VAL A 61 0.69 12.40 3.89
N ILE A 62 -0.29 11.76 3.25
CA ILE A 62 -1.61 11.51 3.85
C ILE A 62 -1.48 10.66 5.11
N TYR A 63 -0.69 9.59 5.07
CA TYR A 63 -0.45 8.72 6.23
C TYR A 63 0.14 9.49 7.41
N ASN A 64 1.12 10.36 7.16
CA ASN A 64 1.74 11.19 8.19
C ASN A 64 0.75 12.20 8.78
N THR A 65 -0.08 12.83 7.94
CA THR A 65 -1.16 13.72 8.40
C THR A 65 -2.16 12.97 9.28
N LEU A 66 -2.69 11.82 8.82
CA LEU A 66 -3.65 11.01 9.58
C LEU A 66 -3.06 10.51 10.90
N THR A 67 -1.80 10.09 10.89
CA THR A 67 -1.09 9.65 12.09
C THR A 67 -0.95 10.78 13.11
N SER A 68 -0.68 12.00 12.64
CA SER A 68 -0.56 13.18 13.51
C SER A 68 -1.91 13.54 14.14
N LEU A 69 -2.98 13.58 13.34
CA LEU A 69 -4.35 13.82 13.81
C LEU A 69 -4.80 12.78 14.83
N LYS A 70 -4.53 11.49 14.56
CA LYS A 70 -4.86 10.39 15.47
C LYS A 70 -4.12 10.51 16.82
N LYS A 71 -2.87 10.97 16.82
CA LYS A 71 -2.10 11.18 18.05
C LYS A 71 -2.62 12.37 18.85
N GLU A 72 -2.98 13.45 18.18
CA GLU A 72 -3.48 14.67 18.81
C GLU A 72 -4.85 14.46 19.47
N SER A 73 -5.78 13.83 18.76
CA SER A 73 -7.08 13.47 19.31
C SER A 73 -7.62 12.17 18.70
N PRO A 74 -7.44 11.03 19.40
CA PRO A 74 -7.97 9.75 18.93
C PRO A 74 -9.49 9.76 18.74
N ARG A 75 -10.21 10.48 19.63
CA ARG A 75 -11.67 10.60 19.59
C ARG A 75 -12.16 11.37 18.37
N LEU A 76 -11.65 12.58 18.15
CA LEU A 76 -12.05 13.41 17.01
C LEU A 76 -11.64 12.76 15.68
N PHE A 77 -10.48 12.11 15.65
CA PHE A 77 -10.06 11.31 14.51
C PHE A 77 -11.06 10.21 14.17
N PHE A 78 -11.48 9.42 15.17
CA PHE A 78 -12.50 8.37 14.97
C PHE A 78 -13.85 8.95 14.50
N GLN A 79 -14.32 10.03 15.13
CA GLN A 79 -15.57 10.69 14.75
C GLN A 79 -15.53 11.18 13.30
N ALA A 80 -14.42 11.79 12.87
CA ALA A 80 -14.25 12.25 11.50
C ALA A 80 -14.31 11.10 10.49
N LEU A 81 -13.68 9.96 10.80
CA LEU A 81 -13.74 8.78 9.95
C LEU A 81 -15.15 8.20 9.85
N LEU A 82 -15.86 8.11 10.97
CA LEU A 82 -17.24 7.61 10.97
C LEU A 82 -18.17 8.50 10.14
N LEU A 83 -18.02 9.82 10.24
CA LEU A 83 -18.79 10.76 9.44
C LEU A 83 -18.45 10.68 7.94
N LEU A 84 -17.18 10.45 7.59
CA LEU A 84 -16.76 10.23 6.22
C LEU A 84 -17.41 8.97 5.62
N ASP A 85 -17.36 7.84 6.34
CA ASP A 85 -17.95 6.57 5.88
C ASP A 85 -19.48 6.65 5.72
N LEU A 86 -20.14 7.41 6.59
CA LEU A 86 -21.59 7.65 6.52
C LEU A 86 -21.97 8.74 5.50
N GLY A 87 -21.00 9.46 4.93
CA GLY A 87 -21.25 10.59 4.04
C GLY A 87 -21.93 11.79 4.70
N ILE A 88 -21.84 11.91 6.03
CA ILE A 88 -22.49 12.98 6.82
C ILE A 88 -21.50 14.12 7.02
N LYS A 89 -21.90 15.36 6.72
CA LYS A 89 -21.05 16.52 6.98
C LYS A 89 -21.18 16.96 8.44
N PRO A 90 -20.08 17.35 9.12
CA PRO A 90 -20.14 17.81 10.51
C PRO A 90 -21.09 19.00 10.73
N ASN A 91 -21.18 19.91 9.76
CA ASN A 91 -22.03 21.10 9.84
C ASN A 91 -23.53 20.81 9.59
N SER A 92 -23.89 19.59 9.21
CA SER A 92 -25.28 19.18 8.96
C SER A 92 -25.76 18.12 9.97
N LEU A 93 -25.08 17.97 11.11
CA LEU A 93 -25.45 17.01 12.13
C LEU A 93 -26.78 17.39 12.80
N THR A 94 -27.72 16.44 12.78
CA THR A 94 -28.92 16.50 13.62
C THR A 94 -28.58 16.15 15.07
N ALA A 95 -29.47 16.49 16.00
CA ALA A 95 -29.30 16.13 17.42
C ALA A 95 -29.17 14.61 17.62
N GLU A 96 -29.97 13.82 16.89
CA GLU A 96 -29.92 12.35 16.93
C GLU A 96 -28.58 11.81 16.44
N GLN A 97 -28.07 12.32 15.31
CA GLN A 97 -26.77 11.92 14.77
C GLN A 97 -25.62 12.31 15.70
N TYR A 98 -25.69 13.48 16.33
CA TYR A 98 -24.69 13.91 17.31
C TYR A 98 -24.66 12.99 18.54
N GLN A 99 -25.83 12.60 19.04
CA GLN A 99 -25.94 11.65 20.14
C GLN A 99 -25.38 10.28 19.75
N ALA A 100 -25.76 9.75 18.58
CA ALA A 100 -25.24 8.48 18.07
C ALA A 100 -23.72 8.50 17.90
N LEU A 101 -23.17 9.60 17.35
CA LEU A 101 -21.73 9.82 17.21
C LEU A 101 -21.02 9.77 18.56
N THR A 102 -21.60 10.39 19.59
CA THR A 102 -21.04 10.44 20.95
C THR A 102 -21.02 9.04 21.58
N VAL A 103 -22.17 8.36 21.61
CA VAL A 103 -22.29 7.01 22.19
C VAL A 103 -21.35 6.02 21.49
N THR A 104 -21.27 6.06 20.16
CA THR A 104 -20.38 5.18 19.39
C THR A 104 -18.91 5.47 19.68
N SER A 105 -18.54 6.73 19.87
CA SER A 105 -17.18 7.12 20.25
C SER A 105 -16.81 6.59 21.63
N ASP A 106 -17.72 6.71 22.61
CA ASP A 106 -17.50 6.20 23.97
C ASP A 106 -17.31 4.67 23.95
N MET A 107 -18.11 3.96 23.14
CA MET A 107 -17.94 2.52 22.93
C MET A 107 -16.59 2.18 22.29
N TYR A 108 -16.14 2.94 21.29
CA TYR A 108 -14.85 2.72 20.63
C TYR A 108 -13.68 2.88 21.62
N GLU A 109 -13.73 3.91 22.46
CA GLU A 109 -12.72 4.16 23.51
C GLU A 109 -12.71 3.06 24.57
N ALA A 110 -13.89 2.65 25.04
CA ALA A 110 -14.03 1.61 26.06
C ALA A 110 -13.53 0.23 25.57
N ASN A 111 -13.81 -0.12 24.32
CA ASN A 111 -13.45 -1.42 23.74
C ASN A 111 -12.02 -1.45 23.17
N LYS A 112 -11.31 -0.32 23.15
CA LYS A 112 -9.94 -0.18 22.63
C LYS A 112 -9.77 -0.86 21.27
N LEU A 113 -10.73 -0.66 20.36
CA LEU A 113 -10.75 -1.37 19.09
C LEU A 113 -9.44 -1.10 18.33
N PRO A 114 -8.65 -2.15 18.00
CA PRO A 114 -7.27 -1.98 17.55
C PRO A 114 -7.16 -1.58 16.08
N LYS A 115 -8.25 -1.73 15.31
CA LYS A 115 -8.28 -1.56 13.86
C LYS A 115 -9.38 -0.57 13.48
N VAL A 116 -9.04 0.33 12.57
CA VAL A 116 -9.91 1.39 12.06
C VAL A 116 -10.65 0.94 10.81
N LEU A 117 -10.01 0.13 9.97
CA LEU A 117 -10.59 -0.39 8.74
C LEU A 117 -11.43 -1.65 9.00
N ASP A 118 -12.40 -1.86 8.12
CA ASP A 118 -13.19 -3.08 8.06
C ASP A 118 -12.30 -4.32 7.89
N ARG A 119 -12.76 -5.45 8.46
CA ARG A 119 -12.00 -6.70 8.48
C ARG A 119 -11.81 -7.30 7.09
N ASP A 120 -12.79 -7.14 6.19
CA ASP A 120 -12.72 -7.69 4.84
C ASP A 120 -11.67 -6.95 4.02
N ILE A 121 -11.58 -5.62 4.16
CA ILE A 121 -10.52 -4.81 3.52
C ILE A 121 -9.14 -5.27 3.98
N LEU A 122 -8.99 -5.51 5.29
CA LEU A 122 -7.74 -6.04 5.85
C LEU A 122 -7.46 -7.46 5.32
N SER A 123 -8.49 -8.29 5.16
CA SER A 123 -8.34 -9.63 4.58
C SER A 123 -7.86 -9.53 3.14
N TRP A 124 -8.52 -8.74 2.29
CA TRP A 124 -8.16 -8.58 0.88
C TRP A 124 -6.71 -8.16 0.70
N PHE A 125 -6.22 -7.21 1.51
CA PHE A 125 -4.83 -6.82 1.48
C PHE A 125 -3.89 -7.97 1.83
N ASN A 126 -4.16 -8.67 2.94
CA ASN A 126 -3.31 -9.78 3.40
C ASN A 126 -3.33 -10.97 2.42
N ASP A 127 -4.50 -11.27 1.86
CA ASP A 127 -4.68 -12.35 0.90
C ASP A 127 -3.98 -12.02 -0.42
N THR A 128 -4.09 -10.78 -0.91
CA THR A 128 -3.35 -10.31 -2.10
C THR A 128 -1.83 -10.32 -1.86
N MET A 129 -1.36 -9.91 -0.68
CA MET A 129 0.06 -10.00 -0.34
C MET A 129 0.56 -11.46 -0.29
N LYS A 130 -0.26 -12.38 0.21
CA LYS A 130 0.11 -13.78 0.42
C LYS A 130 0.04 -14.61 -0.87
N HIS A 131 -0.94 -14.33 -1.72
CA HIS A 131 -1.27 -15.16 -2.87
C HIS A 131 -0.99 -14.49 -4.22
N GLY A 132 -0.69 -13.19 -4.23
CA GLY A 132 -0.59 -12.41 -5.47
C GLY A 132 -1.96 -12.09 -6.07
N LEU A 133 -1.96 -11.44 -7.22
CA LEU A 133 -3.18 -11.24 -8.02
C LEU A 133 -3.37 -12.48 -8.89
N ALA A 134 -4.40 -13.28 -8.60
CA ALA A 134 -4.86 -14.35 -9.48
C ALA A 134 -5.57 -13.77 -10.70
#